data_AF-A0A848V2W9-F1
#
_entry.id   AF-A0A848V2W9-F1
#
_cell.length_a   1.000
_cell.length_b   1.000
_cell.length_c   1.000
_cell.angle_alpha   90.00
_cell.angle_beta   90.00
_cell.angle_gamma   90.00
#
_symmetry.space_group_name_H-M   'P 1'
#
loop_
_entity.id
_entity.type
_entity.pdbx_description
1 polymer ?
#
loop_
_entity_poly.entity_id
_entity_poly.type
_entity_poly.pdbx_seq_one_letter_code
_entity_poly.pdbx_strand_id
1 'polypeptide(L)'
;MTLIEDMSETQRKAWMTLLVDSFVFIYFIKATMTGFSIDTMSPGGLAELFIGIIIVTIILHAVIASVFELRKRKDDEGGKDERDIAIERKGSSYGFYFLAIFLNILVGHIVLQNSVEALASDRVSFVSVFDFNNTSHLVFALLAAAFIGDIIKNAVMVLAYRSGE
;
A
#
# COMPACT_ATOMS: atom_id res chain seq x y z
N MET A 1 24.01 7.93 -11.73
CA MET A 1 22.91 6.96 -11.82
C MET A 1 23.55 5.60 -12.06
N THR A 2 23.27 4.61 -11.23
CA THR A 2 23.67 3.22 -11.51
C THR A 2 22.86 2.73 -12.71
N LEU A 3 23.48 2.04 -13.66
CA LEU A 3 22.75 1.46 -14.79
C LEU A 3 21.84 0.35 -14.24
N ILE A 4 20.69 0.12 -14.89
CA ILE A 4 19.78 -0.99 -14.50
C ILE A 4 20.53 -2.33 -14.52
N GLU A 5 21.50 -2.45 -15.41
CA GLU A 5 22.38 -3.61 -15.59
C GLU A 5 23.23 -3.93 -14.34
N ASP A 6 23.55 -2.92 -13.51
CA ASP A 6 24.37 -3.08 -12.30
C ASP A 6 23.56 -3.38 -11.03
N MET A 7 22.22 -3.36 -11.11
CA MET A 7 21.34 -3.59 -9.97
C MET A 7 21.18 -5.08 -9.66
N SER A 8 21.15 -5.43 -8.36
CA SER A 8 20.80 -6.79 -7.93
C SER A 8 19.37 -7.15 -8.34
N GLU A 9 19.09 -8.44 -8.55
CA GLU A 9 17.75 -8.91 -8.90
C GLU A 9 16.71 -8.53 -7.83
N THR A 10 17.08 -8.58 -6.54
CA THR A 10 16.22 -8.11 -5.43
C THR A 10 15.90 -6.62 -5.55
N GLN A 11 16.89 -5.78 -5.89
CA GLN A 11 16.68 -4.35 -6.10
C GLN A 11 15.77 -4.08 -7.31
N ARG A 12 15.99 -4.78 -8.43
CA ARG A 12 15.15 -4.68 -9.63
C ARG A 12 13.71 -5.08 -9.34
N LYS A 13 13.51 -6.17 -8.58
CA LYS A 13 12.19 -6.63 -8.15
C LYS A 13 11.50 -5.57 -7.28
N ALA A 14 12.21 -4.99 -6.31
CA ALA A 14 11.66 -3.92 -5.46
C ALA A 14 11.21 -2.70 -6.27
N TRP A 15 11.99 -2.27 -7.28
CA TRP A 15 11.58 -1.21 -8.20
C TRP A 15 10.33 -1.55 -9.01
N MET A 16 10.25 -2.76 -9.55
CA MET A 16 9.09 -3.19 -10.35
C MET A 16 7.83 -3.27 -9.49
N THR A 17 7.92 -3.83 -8.29
CA THR A 17 6.82 -3.87 -7.33
C THR A 17 6.38 -2.45 -6.94
N LEU A 18 7.32 -1.56 -6.61
CA LEU A 18 7.02 -0.16 -6.30
C LEU A 18 6.23 0.54 -7.42
N LEU A 19 6.64 0.35 -8.68
CA LEU A 19 5.97 0.94 -9.84
C LEU A 19 4.56 0.37 -10.02
N VAL A 20 4.40 -0.95 -9.92
CA VAL A 20 3.10 -1.61 -10.03
C VAL A 20 2.15 -1.17 -8.92
N ASP A 21 2.59 -1.18 -7.67
CA ASP A 21 1.76 -0.77 -6.53
C ASP A 21 1.35 0.70 -6.64
N SER A 22 2.28 1.56 -7.03
CA SER A 22 2.00 2.98 -7.28
C SER A 22 0.96 3.16 -8.40
N PHE A 23 1.07 2.39 -9.48
CA PHE A 23 0.13 2.46 -10.59
C PHE A 23 -1.27 1.98 -10.19
N VAL A 24 -1.37 0.83 -9.51
CA VAL A 24 -2.64 0.29 -9.01
C VAL A 24 -3.26 1.26 -8.00
N PHE A 25 -2.45 1.84 -7.12
CA PHE A 25 -2.91 2.84 -6.16
C PHE A 25 -3.45 4.10 -6.85
N ILE A 26 -2.75 4.63 -7.85
CA ILE A 26 -3.24 5.77 -8.65
C ILE A 26 -4.57 5.43 -9.35
N TYR A 27 -4.69 4.22 -9.90
CA TYR A 27 -5.95 3.77 -10.51
C TYR A 27 -7.07 3.69 -9.47
N PHE A 28 -6.81 3.10 -8.30
CA PHE A 28 -7.75 3.03 -7.19
C PHE A 28 -8.21 4.43 -6.74
N ILE A 29 -7.29 5.39 -6.57
CA ILE A 29 -7.62 6.79 -6.24
C ILE A 29 -8.54 7.38 -7.31
N LYS A 30 -8.25 7.21 -8.60
CA LYS A 30 -9.10 7.71 -9.69
C LYS A 30 -10.47 7.05 -9.73
N ALA A 31 -10.56 5.78 -9.35
CA ALA A 31 -11.81 5.03 -9.33
C ALA A 31 -12.70 5.41 -8.13
N THR A 32 -12.10 5.85 -7.02
CA THR A 32 -12.81 6.11 -5.76
C THR A 32 -12.93 7.57 -5.39
N MET A 33 -12.24 8.48 -6.08
CA MET A 33 -12.30 9.91 -5.80
C MET A 33 -12.86 10.68 -6.99
N THR A 34 -13.80 11.59 -6.70
CA THR A 34 -14.25 12.62 -7.64
C THR A 34 -13.76 13.97 -7.14
N GLY A 35 -12.75 14.55 -7.80
CA GLY A 35 -12.07 15.74 -7.30
C GLY A 35 -11.26 15.45 -6.03
N PHE A 36 -11.57 16.14 -4.93
CA PHE A 36 -10.93 15.95 -3.62
C PHE A 36 -11.79 15.19 -2.61
N SER A 37 -12.93 14.65 -3.04
CA SER A 37 -13.85 13.87 -2.20
C SER A 37 -13.90 12.40 -2.61
N ILE A 38 -14.08 11.52 -1.63
CA ILE A 38 -14.32 10.10 -1.85
C ILE A 38 -15.75 9.93 -2.35
N ASP A 39 -15.92 9.18 -3.42
CA ASP A 39 -17.21 8.87 -3.99
C ASP A 39 -17.94 7.81 -3.15
N THR A 40 -19.24 7.99 -2.99
CA THR A 40 -20.08 7.04 -2.26
C THR A 40 -20.63 6.02 -3.25
N MET A 41 -20.13 4.80 -3.15
CA MET A 41 -20.50 3.71 -4.05
C MET A 41 -21.62 2.87 -3.46
N SER A 42 -22.43 2.27 -4.34
CA SER A 42 -23.33 1.20 -3.92
C SER A 42 -22.53 0.01 -3.37
N PRO A 43 -23.11 -0.80 -2.46
CA PRO A 43 -22.41 -1.98 -1.94
C PRO A 43 -21.89 -2.93 -3.03
N GLY A 44 -22.65 -3.08 -4.12
CA GLY A 44 -22.25 -3.88 -5.28
C GLY A 44 -21.05 -3.29 -6.02
N GLY A 45 -21.07 -1.99 -6.32
CA GLY A 45 -19.96 -1.32 -7.01
C GLY A 45 -18.68 -1.29 -6.18
N LEU A 46 -18.81 -1.10 -4.86
CA LEU A 46 -17.67 -1.16 -3.94
C LEU A 46 -17.04 -2.57 -3.88
N ALA A 47 -17.89 -3.61 -3.81
CA ALA A 47 -17.42 -4.99 -3.82
C ALA A 47 -16.74 -5.37 -5.14
N GLU A 48 -17.32 -4.96 -6.28
CA GLU A 48 -16.74 -5.17 -7.60
C GLU A 48 -15.36 -4.50 -7.72
N LEU A 49 -15.25 -3.23 -7.30
CA LEU A 49 -13.98 -2.51 -7.30
C LEU A 49 -12.94 -3.20 -6.41
N PHE A 50 -13.31 -3.57 -5.18
CA PHE A 50 -12.44 -4.24 -4.23
C PHE A 50 -11.89 -5.56 -4.79
N ILE A 51 -12.77 -6.42 -5.31
CA ILE A 51 -12.40 -7.70 -5.91
C ILE A 51 -11.53 -7.47 -7.16
N GLY A 52 -11.91 -6.52 -8.01
CA GLY A 52 -11.16 -6.15 -9.21
C GLY A 52 -9.73 -5.73 -8.90
N ILE A 53 -9.54 -4.88 -7.89
CA ILE A 53 -8.20 -4.44 -7.45
C ILE A 53 -7.37 -5.61 -6.94
N ILE A 54 -7.95 -6.51 -6.13
CA ILE A 54 -7.24 -7.69 -5.64
C ILE A 54 -6.80 -8.57 -6.81
N ILE A 55 -7.70 -8.86 -7.75
CA ILE A 55 -7.39 -9.71 -8.92
C ILE A 55 -6.28 -9.08 -9.75
N VAL A 56 -6.38 -7.80 -10.10
CA VAL A 56 -5.36 -7.09 -10.88
C VAL A 56 -4.01 -7.08 -10.15
N THR A 57 -4.01 -6.82 -8.85
CA THR A 57 -2.79 -6.82 -8.03
C THR A 57 -2.12 -8.19 -8.02
N ILE A 58 -2.88 -9.27 -7.80
CA ILE A 58 -2.38 -10.64 -7.84
C ILE A 58 -1.79 -10.97 -9.21
N ILE A 59 -2.50 -10.64 -10.30
CA ILE A 59 -2.03 -10.91 -11.66
C ILE A 59 -0.71 -10.18 -11.93
N LEU A 60 -0.62 -8.89 -11.61
CA LEU A 60 0.59 -8.09 -11.85
C LEU A 60 1.78 -8.63 -11.04
N HIS A 61 1.57 -9.00 -9.78
CA HIS A 61 2.62 -9.60 -8.95
C HIS A 61 3.05 -10.99 -9.44
N ALA A 62 2.11 -11.80 -9.91
CA ALA A 62 2.41 -13.10 -10.51
C ALA A 62 3.23 -12.96 -11.79
N VAL A 63 2.91 -11.97 -12.63
CA VAL A 63 3.71 -11.64 -13.82
C VAL A 63 5.12 -11.20 -13.43
N ILE A 64 5.27 -10.29 -12.47
CA ILE A 64 6.60 -9.88 -11.96
C ILE A 64 7.36 -11.13 -11.48
N ALA A 65 6.77 -11.92 -10.60
CA ALA A 65 7.42 -13.12 -10.05
C ALA A 65 7.85 -14.09 -11.17
N SER A 66 7.01 -14.32 -12.16
CA SER A 66 7.29 -15.21 -13.29
C SER A 66 8.44 -14.69 -14.16
N VAL A 67 8.47 -13.38 -14.46
CA VAL A 67 9.55 -12.76 -15.24
C VAL A 67 10.90 -12.88 -14.54
N PHE A 68 10.94 -12.65 -13.22
CA PHE A 68 12.18 -12.77 -12.45
C PHE A 68 12.62 -14.23 -12.27
N GLU A 69 11.68 -15.17 -12.14
CA GLU A 69 12.02 -16.59 -12.07
C GLU A 69 12.62 -17.11 -13.39
N LEU A 70 12.09 -16.67 -14.53
CA LEU A 70 12.64 -17.02 -15.85
C LEU A 70 14.02 -16.40 -16.11
N ARG A 71 14.37 -15.31 -15.41
CA ARG A 71 15.67 -14.64 -15.54
C ARG A 71 16.76 -15.25 -14.66
N LYS A 72 16.41 -16.03 -13.63
CA LYS A 72 17.40 -16.70 -12.80
C LYS A 72 18.26 -17.64 -13.66
N ARG A 73 19.57 -17.42 -13.65
CA ARG A 73 20.51 -18.37 -14.27
C ARG A 73 20.58 -19.61 -13.39
N LYS A 74 20.68 -20.78 -14.04
CA LYS A 74 20.71 -22.10 -13.38
C LYS A 74 21.91 -22.29 -12.43
N ASP A 75 22.94 -21.46 -12.56
CA ASP A 75 24.17 -21.47 -11.76
C ASP A 75 24.19 -20.39 -10.66
N ASP A 76 23.11 -19.61 -10.53
CA ASP A 76 22.97 -18.60 -9.47
C ASP A 76 22.43 -19.29 -8.19
N GLU A 77 23.22 -20.21 -7.66
CA GLU A 77 23.02 -20.81 -6.32
C GLU A 77 23.35 -19.81 -5.19
N GLY A 78 23.69 -18.57 -5.54
CA GLY A 78 23.84 -17.44 -4.63
C GLY A 78 22.48 -17.07 -4.04
N GLY A 79 22.12 -17.73 -2.94
CA GLY A 79 20.96 -17.36 -2.13
C GLY A 79 20.98 -15.87 -1.75
N LYS A 80 19.81 -15.33 -1.35
CA LYS A 80 19.69 -13.96 -0.84
C LYS A 80 20.85 -13.66 0.13
N ASP A 81 21.67 -12.68 -0.22
CA ASP A 81 22.75 -12.19 0.62
C ASP A 81 22.18 -11.71 1.97
N GLU A 82 22.96 -11.81 3.05
CA GLU A 82 22.58 -11.30 4.37
C GLU A 82 22.17 -9.81 4.28
N ARG A 83 22.83 -9.06 3.40
CA ARG A 83 22.47 -7.67 3.09
C ARG A 83 21.06 -7.55 2.50
N ASP A 84 20.69 -8.38 1.54
CA ASP A 84 19.35 -8.36 0.93
C ASP A 84 18.26 -8.64 1.97
N ILE A 85 18.51 -9.58 2.87
CA ILE A 85 17.60 -9.92 3.97
C ILE A 85 17.47 -8.74 4.95
N ALA A 86 18.58 -8.09 5.29
CA ALA A 86 18.59 -6.93 6.17
C ALA A 86 17.79 -5.75 5.59
N ILE A 87 17.96 -5.47 4.29
CA ILE A 87 17.22 -4.42 3.57
C ILE A 87 15.72 -4.75 3.49
N GLU A 88 15.37 -5.98 3.14
CA GLU A 88 13.96 -6.42 3.09
C GLU A 88 13.29 -6.32 4.47
N ARG A 89 14.00 -6.68 5.54
CA ARG A 89 13.53 -6.52 6.92
C ARG A 89 13.33 -5.05 7.28
N LYS A 90 14.27 -4.17 6.90
CA LYS A 90 14.16 -2.73 7.10
C LYS A 90 12.90 -2.20 6.42
N GLY A 91 12.73 -2.45 5.13
CA GLY A 91 11.53 -2.03 4.39
C GLY A 91 10.23 -2.55 5.01
N SER A 92 10.19 -3.84 5.36
CA SER A 92 9.02 -4.45 5.99
C SER A 92 8.68 -3.82 7.34
N SER A 93 9.70 -3.42 8.13
CA SER A 93 9.49 -2.74 9.40
C SER A 93 8.84 -1.36 9.21
N TYR A 94 9.31 -0.56 8.25
CA TYR A 94 8.72 0.75 7.97
C TYR A 94 7.29 0.65 7.44
N GLY A 95 7.01 -0.28 6.53
CA GLY A 95 5.65 -0.53 6.04
C GLY A 95 4.71 -0.98 7.17
N PHE A 96 5.17 -1.87 8.05
CA PHE A 96 4.41 -2.31 9.22
C PHE A 96 4.15 -1.17 10.21
N TYR A 97 5.16 -0.38 10.55
CA TYR A 97 4.97 0.76 11.46
C TYR A 97 4.00 1.79 10.89
N PHE A 98 4.08 2.09 9.60
CA PHE A 98 3.12 2.95 8.94
C PHE A 98 1.69 2.40 9.08
N LEU A 99 1.47 1.14 8.71
CA LEU A 99 0.15 0.52 8.77
C LEU A 99 -0.38 0.49 10.21
N ALA A 100 0.46 0.11 11.18
CA ALA A 100 0.10 0.07 12.59
C ALA A 100 -0.30 1.46 13.12
N ILE A 101 0.48 2.50 12.83
CA ILE A 101 0.17 3.88 13.22
C ILE A 101 -1.12 4.33 12.55
N PHE A 102 -1.28 4.11 11.25
CA PHE A 102 -2.45 4.53 10.50
C PHE A 102 -3.73 3.85 11.01
N LEU A 103 -3.70 2.54 11.25
CA LEU A 103 -4.84 1.81 11.81
C LEU A 103 -5.21 2.32 13.21
N ASN A 104 -4.23 2.64 14.05
CA ASN A 104 -4.50 3.24 15.36
C ASN A 104 -5.13 4.64 15.24
N ILE A 105 -4.69 5.46 14.29
CA ILE A 105 -5.31 6.75 13.98
C ILE A 105 -6.77 6.55 13.53
N LEU A 106 -7.01 5.60 12.62
CA LEU A 106 -8.35 5.29 12.11
C LEU A 106 -9.28 4.80 13.22
N VAL A 107 -8.83 3.86 14.05
CA VAL A 107 -9.61 3.37 15.20
C VAL A 107 -9.87 4.50 16.19
N GLY A 108 -8.85 5.30 16.52
CA GLY A 108 -8.98 6.44 17.40
C GLY A 108 -10.00 7.46 16.88
N HIS A 109 -9.99 7.70 15.57
CA HIS A 109 -10.95 8.59 14.91
C HIS A 109 -12.39 8.06 15.01
N ILE A 110 -12.61 6.78 14.70
CA ILE A 110 -13.94 6.15 14.83
C ILE A 110 -14.44 6.22 16.28
N VAL A 111 -13.58 5.89 17.26
CA VAL A 111 -13.95 5.94 18.69
C VAL A 111 -14.27 7.36 19.12
N LEU A 112 -13.47 8.35 18.73
CA LEU A 112 -13.70 9.75 19.07
C LEU A 112 -15.00 10.27 18.45
N GLN A 113 -15.27 9.96 17.18
CA GLN A 113 -16.50 10.36 16.51
C GLN A 113 -17.73 9.82 17.27
N ASN A 114 -17.76 8.51 17.55
CA ASN A 114 -18.87 7.88 18.29
C ASN A 114 -19.00 8.41 19.73
N SER A 115 -17.88 8.69 20.41
CA SER A 115 -17.89 9.18 21.79
C SER A 115 -18.37 10.63 21.89
N VAL A 116 -17.97 11.48 20.94
CA VAL A 116 -18.41 12.89 20.90
C VAL A 116 -19.90 12.97 20.57
N GLU A 117 -20.39 12.19 19.60
CA GLU A 117 -21.82 12.11 19.27
C GLU A 117 -22.65 11.64 20.48
N ALA A 118 -22.13 10.71 21.29
CA ALA A 118 -22.81 10.24 22.49
C ALA A 118 -22.84 11.27 23.64
N LEU A 119 -21.85 12.16 23.73
CA LEU A 119 -21.69 13.11 24.83
C LEU A 119 -22.25 14.51 24.53
N ALA A 120 -22.18 14.94 23.27
CA ALA A 120 -22.62 16.26 22.85
C ALA A 120 -24.04 16.19 22.30
N SER A 121 -25.06 16.42 23.14
CA SER A 121 -26.47 16.50 22.70
C SER A 121 -26.62 17.55 21.59
N ASP A 122 -26.71 17.14 20.32
CA ASP A 122 -27.02 17.91 19.10
C ASP A 122 -26.27 19.25 18.86
N ARG A 123 -25.34 19.66 19.73
CA ARG A 123 -24.74 21.02 19.71
C ARG A 123 -23.31 21.06 19.20
N VAL A 124 -22.65 19.92 19.07
CA VAL A 124 -21.28 19.83 18.56
C VAL A 124 -21.21 18.74 17.52
N SER A 125 -21.10 19.12 16.25
CA SER A 125 -20.79 18.18 15.17
C SER A 125 -19.28 18.07 15.02
N PHE A 126 -18.77 16.84 15.02
CA PHE A 126 -17.37 16.58 14.69
C PHE A 126 -17.22 16.67 13.17
N VAL A 127 -16.61 17.75 12.67
CA VAL A 127 -16.33 17.91 11.23
C VAL A 127 -15.14 17.04 10.86
N SER A 128 -15.43 15.84 10.35
CA SER A 128 -14.42 14.93 9.83
C SER A 128 -14.22 15.11 8.33
N VAL A 129 -12.96 15.01 7.87
CA VAL A 129 -12.63 14.91 6.44
C VAL A 129 -13.11 13.57 5.86
N PHE A 130 -13.19 12.53 6.70
CA PHE A 130 -13.68 11.21 6.35
C PHE A 130 -14.97 10.89 7.11
N ASP A 131 -16.07 10.62 6.41
CA ASP A 131 -17.27 10.10 7.04
C ASP A 131 -17.17 8.58 7.20
N PHE A 132 -16.68 8.11 8.35
CA PHE A 132 -16.52 6.67 8.60
C PHE A 132 -17.84 5.95 8.90
N ASN A 133 -18.98 6.65 8.97
CA ASN A 133 -20.29 6.02 8.93
C ASN A 133 -20.63 5.50 7.53
N ASN A 134 -19.93 6.01 6.51
CA ASN A 134 -20.01 5.55 5.14
C ASN A 134 -19.00 4.44 4.86
N THR A 135 -19.48 3.25 4.52
CA THR A 135 -18.65 2.08 4.20
C THR A 135 -17.63 2.37 3.09
N SER A 136 -17.94 3.21 2.09
CA SER A 136 -17.00 3.55 1.03
C SER A 136 -15.78 4.29 1.55
N HIS A 137 -15.94 5.20 2.51
CA HIS A 137 -14.83 5.94 3.12
C HIS A 137 -13.96 5.03 3.98
N LEU A 138 -14.58 4.09 4.73
CA LEU A 138 -13.84 3.12 5.53
C LEU A 138 -13.01 2.18 4.65
N VAL A 139 -13.63 1.58 3.63
CA VAL A 139 -12.93 0.71 2.67
C VAL A 139 -11.84 1.49 1.94
N PHE A 140 -12.12 2.74 1.56
CA PHE A 140 -11.12 3.60 0.93
C PHE A 140 -9.89 3.78 1.83
N ALA A 141 -10.11 4.17 3.09
CA ALA A 141 -9.02 4.42 4.03
C ALA A 141 -8.19 3.16 4.31
N LEU A 142 -8.84 2.01 4.46
CA LEU A 142 -8.15 0.73 4.68
C LEU A 142 -7.32 0.29 3.47
N LEU A 143 -7.89 0.36 2.27
CA LEU A 143 -7.15 0.04 1.04
C LEU A 143 -6.01 1.02 0.80
N ALA A 144 -6.25 2.32 0.99
CA ALA A 144 -5.21 3.34 0.86
C ALA A 144 -4.07 3.09 1.86
N ALA A 145 -4.37 2.73 3.10
CA ALA A 145 -3.37 2.39 4.10
C ALA A 145 -2.52 1.18 3.68
N ALA A 146 -3.16 0.13 3.15
CA ALA A 146 -2.46 -1.06 2.68
C ALA A 146 -1.51 -0.72 1.51
N PHE A 147 -2.01 -0.04 0.47
CA PHE A 147 -1.19 0.37 -0.68
C PHE A 147 -0.05 1.29 -0.29
N ILE A 148 -0.31 2.31 0.54
CA ILE A 148 0.74 3.23 0.98
C ILE A 148 1.78 2.48 1.83
N GLY A 149 1.36 1.52 2.67
CA GLY A 149 2.26 0.66 3.43
C GLY A 149 3.21 -0.15 2.54
N ASP A 150 2.69 -0.77 1.48
CA ASP A 150 3.50 -1.51 0.50
C ASP A 150 4.40 -0.59 -0.33
N ILE A 151 3.91 0.57 -0.75
CA ILE A 151 4.72 1.60 -1.43
C ILE A 151 5.87 2.06 -0.52
N ILE A 152 5.61 2.35 0.76
CA ILE A 152 6.64 2.73 1.73
C ILE A 152 7.68 1.62 1.89
N LYS A 153 7.24 0.36 2.05
CA LYS A 153 8.13 -0.80 2.15
C LYS A 153 9.08 -0.86 0.95
N ASN A 154 8.55 -0.85 -0.26
CA ASN A 154 9.36 -0.97 -1.47
C ASN A 154 10.21 0.28 -1.74
N ALA A 155 9.71 1.48 -1.41
CA ALA A 155 10.48 2.71 -1.50
C ALA A 155 11.68 2.71 -0.54
N VAL A 156 11.49 2.28 0.71
CA VAL A 156 12.58 2.14 1.69
C VAL A 156 13.62 1.12 1.21
N MET A 157 13.19 -0.02 0.68
CA MET A 157 14.11 -1.01 0.11
C MET A 157 14.96 -0.41 -1.02
N VAL A 158 14.31 0.27 -1.97
CA VAL A 158 14.97 0.95 -3.09
C VAL A 158 15.97 2.01 -2.61
N LEU A 159 15.62 2.79 -1.60
CA LEU A 159 16.50 3.82 -1.04
C LEU A 159 17.70 3.20 -0.32
N ALA A 160 17.50 2.15 0.48
CA ALA A 160 18.57 1.43 1.19
C ALA A 160 19.61 0.84 0.20
N TYR A 161 19.13 0.24 -0.89
CA TYR A 161 20.02 -0.24 -1.97
C TYR A 161 20.84 0.88 -2.63
N ARG A 162 20.32 2.11 -2.67
CA ARG A 162 21.02 3.26 -3.27
C ARG A 162 22.01 3.92 -2.32
N SER A 163 21.76 3.87 -1.00
CA SER A 163 22.68 4.41 0.00
C SER A 163 23.89 3.51 0.25
N GLY A 164 23.92 2.30 -0.32
CA GLY A 164 24.99 1.32 -0.08
C GLY A 164 24.96 0.76 1.35
N GLU A 165 23.79 0.81 1.99
CA GLU A 165 23.54 0.15 3.28
C GLU A 165 23.35 -1.37 3.11
#